data_AF-A0A373FIR3-F1
#
_entry.id   AF-A0A373FIR3-F1
#
_cell.length_a   1.000
_cell.length_b   1.000
_cell.length_c   1.000
_cell.angle_alpha   90.00
_cell.angle_beta   90.00
_cell.angle_gamma   90.00
#
_symmetry.space_group_name_H-M   'P 1'
#
loop_
_entity.id
_entity.type
_entity.pdbx_description
1 polymer ?
#
loop_
_entity_poly.entity_id
_entity_poly.type
_entity_poly.pdbx_seq_one_letter_code
_entity_poly.pdbx_strand_id
1 'polypeptide(L)'
;MPLIDLYAIHEDKARAGLLSIHPSRWLYAGRNIGRVFEIFSDDYQVVEVGGQRADHFKQLAGMRLHGKSRQKHGYYLATQAIADRYFKYVPKGGTLECAVRDLLALEETNAQVEAHTPVGFIDLLCSTSVVEVKHLSKWKQALGQVLAYSTYYPKHSKILHLYSSGIGSRDIEEQMFVCRNLNVDLRHQAILSSAHGPASRVERPVKWLSLKKCQATS
;
A
#
# COMPACT_ATOMS: atom_id res chain seq x y z
N MET A 1 -18.66 -14.56 -17.55
CA MET A 1 -18.15 -13.17 -17.51
C MET A 1 -16.66 -13.21 -17.24
N PRO A 2 -15.83 -12.39 -17.92
CA PRO A 2 -14.41 -12.33 -17.63
C PRO A 2 -14.18 -11.82 -16.20
N LEU A 3 -13.21 -12.40 -15.50
CA LEU A 3 -12.77 -11.86 -14.21
C LEU A 3 -11.73 -10.77 -14.44
N ILE A 4 -11.75 -9.77 -13.57
CA ILE A 4 -10.93 -8.57 -13.63
C ILE A 4 -9.83 -8.66 -12.59
N ASP A 5 -8.62 -8.31 -12.98
CA ASP A 5 -7.46 -8.29 -12.10
C ASP A 5 -7.49 -7.07 -11.17
N LEU A 6 -7.71 -7.32 -9.88
CA LEU A 6 -7.71 -6.27 -8.86
C LEU A 6 -6.33 -5.64 -8.68
N TYR A 7 -5.24 -6.36 -8.96
CA TYR A 7 -3.89 -5.79 -8.89
C TYR A 7 -3.65 -4.78 -10.01
N ALA A 8 -4.18 -5.03 -11.22
CA ALA A 8 -4.13 -4.04 -12.31
C ALA A 8 -4.85 -2.73 -11.91
N ILE A 9 -6.01 -2.84 -11.27
CA ILE A 9 -6.74 -1.68 -10.72
C ILE A 9 -5.91 -0.93 -9.67
N HIS A 10 -5.20 -1.66 -8.80
CA HIS A 10 -4.32 -1.06 -7.80
C HIS A 10 -3.24 -0.19 -8.44
N GLU A 11 -2.58 -0.69 -9.49
CA GLU A 11 -1.56 0.04 -10.23
C GLU A 11 -2.15 1.23 -11.00
N ASP A 12 -3.31 1.07 -11.63
CA ASP A 12 -3.99 2.16 -12.34
C ASP A 12 -4.35 3.31 -11.41
N LYS A 13 -4.85 2.99 -10.21
CA LYS A 13 -5.09 3.99 -9.16
C LYS A 13 -3.80 4.68 -8.76
N ALA A 14 -2.73 3.92 -8.52
CA ALA A 14 -1.42 4.49 -8.18
C ALA A 14 -0.87 5.42 -9.27
N ARG A 15 -1.01 5.05 -10.55
CA ARG A 15 -0.64 5.90 -11.71
C ARG A 15 -1.44 7.20 -11.75
N ALA A 16 -2.72 7.16 -11.39
CA ALA A 16 -3.56 8.36 -11.25
C ALA A 16 -3.27 9.15 -9.96
N GLY A 17 -2.34 8.69 -9.12
CA GLY A 17 -2.04 9.25 -7.80
C GLY A 17 -3.12 8.94 -6.74
N LEU A 18 -4.08 8.06 -7.05
CA LEU A 18 -5.13 7.66 -6.13
C LEU A 18 -4.62 6.61 -5.14
N LEU A 19 -4.95 6.82 -3.87
CA LEU A 19 -4.63 5.88 -2.81
C LEU A 19 -5.53 4.63 -2.91
N SER A 20 -4.89 3.48 -2.76
CA SER A 20 -5.53 2.19 -2.59
C SER A 20 -4.61 1.30 -1.76
N ILE A 21 -5.17 0.27 -1.14
CA ILE A 21 -4.40 -0.78 -0.47
C ILE A 21 -4.32 -1.99 -1.40
N HIS A 22 -3.30 -2.82 -1.21
CA HIS A 22 -3.10 -4.03 -1.98
C HIS A 22 -4.37 -4.93 -1.95
N PRO A 23 -4.77 -5.57 -3.09
CA PRO A 23 -5.99 -6.38 -3.17
C PRO A 23 -6.09 -7.45 -2.07
N SER A 24 -4.99 -8.14 -1.75
CA SER A 24 -4.96 -9.12 -0.66
C SER A 24 -5.45 -8.55 0.67
N ARG A 25 -5.08 -7.31 1.00
CA ARG A 25 -5.46 -6.66 2.26
C ARG A 25 -6.91 -6.22 2.22
N TRP A 26 -7.35 -5.68 1.09
CA TRP A 26 -8.74 -5.29 0.89
C TRP A 26 -9.70 -6.49 1.01
N LEU A 27 -9.37 -7.60 0.34
CA LEU A 27 -10.13 -8.85 0.44
C LEU A 27 -10.12 -9.43 1.86
N TYR A 28 -8.96 -9.38 2.54
CA TYR A 28 -8.86 -9.81 3.95
C TYR A 28 -9.73 -8.97 4.89
N ALA A 29 -9.75 -7.65 4.72
CA ALA A 29 -10.64 -6.78 5.48
C ALA A 29 -12.12 -7.05 5.13
N GLY A 30 -12.40 -7.27 3.85
CA GLY A 30 -13.71 -7.63 3.32
C GLY A 30 -14.27 -8.91 3.94
N ARG A 31 -13.43 -9.93 4.18
CA ARG A 31 -13.82 -11.17 4.89
C ARG A 31 -14.49 -10.89 6.23
N ASN A 32 -13.92 -10.01 7.04
CA ASN A 32 -14.40 -9.75 8.41
C ASN A 32 -15.66 -8.87 8.43
N ILE A 33 -15.89 -8.11 7.37
CA ILE A 33 -17.07 -7.25 7.19
C ILE A 33 -18.10 -7.94 6.26
N GLY A 34 -17.82 -9.17 5.82
CA GLY A 34 -18.53 -9.94 4.78
C GLY A 34 -20.06 -9.96 4.90
N ARG A 35 -20.59 -9.89 6.12
CA ARG A 35 -22.04 -9.77 6.35
C ARG A 35 -22.65 -8.53 5.69
N VAL A 36 -21.96 -7.39 5.64
CA VAL A 36 -22.48 -6.18 4.99
C VAL A 36 -22.40 -6.27 3.46
N PHE A 37 -21.41 -6.98 2.92
CA PHE A 37 -21.21 -7.10 1.46
C PHE A 37 -22.21 -8.05 0.78
N GLU A 38 -22.63 -9.10 1.49
CA GLU A 38 -23.55 -10.13 0.99
C GLU A 38 -25.04 -9.74 1.13
N ILE A 39 -25.39 -8.83 2.06
CA ILE A 39 -26.80 -8.46 2.33
C ILE A 39 -27.41 -7.54 1.26
N PHE A 40 -26.60 -6.75 0.55
CA PHE A 40 -27.09 -5.70 -0.36
C PHE A 40 -26.85 -5.99 -1.84
N SER A 41 -26.73 -7.26 -2.22
CA SER A 41 -26.40 -7.63 -3.59
C SER A 41 -27.09 -8.91 -4.02
N ASP A 42 -28.07 -8.77 -4.91
CA ASP A 42 -28.68 -9.90 -5.61
C ASP A 42 -27.81 -10.43 -6.78
N ASP A 43 -26.73 -9.71 -7.12
CA ASP A 43 -25.84 -10.07 -8.22
C ASP A 43 -24.84 -11.18 -7.85
N TYR A 44 -24.58 -12.05 -8.82
CA TYR A 44 -23.53 -13.09 -8.74
C TYR A 44 -22.14 -12.47 -8.55
N GLN A 45 -21.47 -12.80 -7.45
CA GLN A 45 -20.17 -12.24 -7.07
C GLN A 45 -19.15 -13.33 -6.87
N VAL A 46 -18.06 -13.26 -7.63
CA VAL A 46 -16.95 -14.22 -7.53
C VAL A 46 -15.66 -13.48 -7.31
N VAL A 47 -14.83 -14.06 -6.45
CA VAL A 47 -13.42 -13.74 -6.27
C VAL A 47 -12.60 -15.01 -6.48
N GLU A 48 -11.55 -14.92 -7.29
CA GLU A 48 -10.52 -15.95 -7.41
C GLU A 48 -9.20 -15.45 -6.81
N VAL A 49 -8.60 -16.30 -5.97
CA VAL A 49 -7.35 -16.03 -5.27
C VAL A 49 -6.40 -17.19 -5.54
N GLY A 50 -5.37 -16.97 -6.36
CA GLY A 50 -4.38 -18.01 -6.68
C GLY A 50 -4.98 -19.28 -7.29
N GLY A 51 -6.00 -19.12 -8.14
CA GLY A 51 -6.73 -20.23 -8.77
C GLY A 51 -7.81 -20.89 -7.90
N GLN A 52 -7.97 -20.48 -6.64
CA GLN A 52 -9.09 -20.92 -5.80
C GLN A 52 -10.26 -19.95 -5.98
N ARG A 53 -11.48 -20.49 -6.14
CA ARG A 53 -12.70 -19.72 -6.34
C ARG A 53 -13.51 -19.56 -5.04
N ALA A 54 -14.03 -18.36 -4.83
CA ALA A 54 -14.99 -18.02 -3.78
C ALA A 54 -16.19 -17.32 -4.43
N ASP A 55 -17.37 -17.93 -4.33
CA ASP A 55 -18.66 -17.34 -4.73
C ASP A 55 -19.26 -16.46 -3.60
N HIS A 56 -18.64 -16.47 -2.41
CA HIS A 56 -19.05 -15.65 -1.27
C HIS A 56 -17.83 -15.13 -0.49
N PHE A 57 -17.92 -13.93 0.09
CA PHE A 57 -16.82 -13.33 0.86
C PHE A 57 -16.47 -14.14 2.11
N LYS A 58 -17.43 -14.83 2.70
CA LYS A 58 -17.16 -15.78 3.80
C LYS A 58 -16.20 -16.92 3.41
N GLN A 59 -16.20 -17.34 2.14
CA GLN A 59 -15.31 -18.40 1.65
C GLN A 59 -13.86 -17.95 1.52
N LEU A 60 -13.61 -16.64 1.49
CA LEU A 60 -12.25 -16.07 1.57
C LEU A 60 -11.53 -16.46 2.86
N ALA A 61 -12.26 -16.92 3.89
CA ALA A 61 -11.69 -17.32 5.16
C ALA A 61 -10.66 -18.46 5.07
N GLY A 62 -10.83 -19.37 4.11
CA GLY A 62 -9.91 -20.48 3.85
C GLY A 62 -8.83 -20.19 2.82
N MET A 63 -8.83 -19.00 2.21
CA MET A 63 -7.91 -18.64 1.14
C MET A 63 -6.63 -18.00 1.66
N ARG A 64 -5.54 -18.13 0.89
CA ARG A 64 -4.23 -17.53 1.19
C ARG A 64 -4.21 -16.02 0.91
N LEU A 65 -4.99 -15.27 1.69
CA LEU A 65 -4.99 -13.81 1.74
C LEU A 65 -4.02 -13.32 2.83
N HIS A 66 -2.77 -13.77 2.80
CA HIS A 66 -1.77 -13.34 3.78
C HIS A 66 -1.14 -12.02 3.35
N GLY A 67 -1.20 -11.02 4.24
CA GLY A 67 -0.55 -9.71 4.03
C GLY A 67 0.96 -9.78 3.76
N LYS A 68 1.59 -10.92 4.12
CA LYS A 68 3.03 -11.21 3.96
C LYS A 68 3.40 -11.78 2.58
N SER A 69 2.46 -12.40 1.85
CA SER A 69 2.71 -12.94 0.50
C SER A 69 1.81 -12.23 -0.50
N ARG A 70 2.25 -11.04 -0.92
CA ARG A 70 1.50 -10.19 -1.85
C ARG A 70 1.87 -10.57 -3.26
N GLN A 71 0.95 -11.28 -3.90
CA GLN A 71 1.10 -11.66 -5.30
C GLN A 71 0.73 -10.47 -6.19
N LYS A 72 1.08 -10.54 -7.47
CA LYS A 72 0.77 -9.48 -8.43
C LYS A 72 -0.28 -9.98 -9.42
N HIS A 73 -0.17 -9.58 -10.67
CA HIS A 73 -1.12 -9.87 -11.74
C HIS A 73 -1.58 -11.32 -11.81
N GLY A 74 -2.85 -11.50 -12.16
CA GLY A 74 -3.46 -12.82 -12.34
C GLY A 74 -3.78 -13.57 -11.05
N TYR A 75 -3.40 -13.04 -9.87
CA TYR A 75 -3.62 -13.74 -8.60
C TYR A 75 -4.92 -13.35 -7.90
N TYR A 76 -5.37 -12.10 -8.02
CA TYR A 76 -6.61 -11.60 -7.39
C TYR A 76 -7.59 -11.18 -8.47
N LEU A 77 -8.42 -12.12 -8.91
CA LEU A 77 -9.39 -11.88 -9.96
C LEU A 77 -10.79 -11.76 -9.36
N ALA A 78 -11.64 -10.91 -9.92
CA ALA A 78 -13.00 -10.79 -9.43
C ALA A 78 -13.99 -10.37 -10.52
N THR A 79 -15.28 -10.63 -10.28
CA THR A 79 -16.37 -10.07 -11.11
C THR A 79 -16.34 -8.55 -11.15
N GLN A 80 -16.92 -7.96 -12.20
CA GLN A 80 -17.01 -6.50 -12.37
C GLN A 80 -17.56 -5.78 -11.13
N ALA A 81 -18.63 -6.30 -10.52
CA ALA A 81 -19.22 -5.69 -9.32
C ALA A 81 -18.22 -5.56 -8.16
N ILE A 82 -17.35 -6.55 -7.96
CA ILE A 82 -16.32 -6.51 -6.91
C ILE A 82 -15.17 -5.60 -7.31
N ALA A 83 -14.76 -5.63 -8.57
CA ALA A 83 -13.74 -4.74 -9.12
C ALA A 83 -14.15 -3.26 -8.96
N ASP A 84 -15.39 -2.91 -9.26
CA ASP A 84 -15.93 -1.56 -9.11
C ASP A 84 -15.92 -1.09 -7.65
N ARG A 85 -16.25 -1.99 -6.72
CA ARG A 85 -16.18 -1.71 -5.27
C ARG A 85 -14.74 -1.47 -4.83
N TYR A 86 -13.80 -2.27 -5.31
CA TYR A 86 -12.37 -2.08 -5.03
C TYR A 86 -11.86 -0.76 -5.62
N PHE A 87 -12.28 -0.42 -6.84
CA PHE A 87 -11.93 0.86 -7.46
C PHE A 87 -12.45 2.05 -6.65
N LYS A 88 -13.71 2.01 -6.21
CA LYS A 88 -14.36 3.07 -5.41
C LYS A 88 -13.86 3.14 -3.96
N TYR A 89 -13.15 2.12 -3.47
CA TYR A 89 -12.65 2.10 -2.11
C TYR A 89 -11.65 3.23 -1.85
N VAL A 90 -11.90 4.01 -0.79
CA VAL A 90 -11.00 5.05 -0.27
C VAL A 90 -10.46 4.63 1.09
N PRO A 91 -9.14 4.54 1.26
CA PRO A 91 -8.54 4.26 2.56
C PRO A 91 -8.84 5.36 3.60
N LYS A 92 -9.05 4.96 4.85
CA LYS A 92 -9.34 5.86 5.98
C LYS A 92 -8.73 5.36 7.29
N GLY A 93 -8.46 6.28 8.22
CA GLY A 93 -7.87 5.95 9.52
C GLY A 93 -6.55 5.16 9.37
N GLY A 94 -6.42 4.04 10.08
CA GLY A 94 -5.21 3.19 10.02
C GLY A 94 -4.90 2.58 8.65
N THR A 95 -5.87 2.53 7.73
CA THR A 95 -5.63 2.02 6.36
C THR A 95 -4.93 3.03 5.44
N LEU A 96 -4.81 4.31 5.85
CA LEU A 96 -4.03 5.30 5.10
C LEU A 96 -2.52 4.98 5.13
N GLU A 97 -1.98 4.61 6.30
CA GLU A 97 -0.58 4.18 6.43
C GLU A 97 -0.30 3.00 5.51
N CYS A 98 -1.23 2.04 5.48
CA CYS A 98 -1.20 0.92 4.55
C CYS A 98 -1.20 1.37 3.09
N ALA A 99 -2.06 2.33 2.71
CA ALA A 99 -2.17 2.77 1.33
C ALA A 99 -0.93 3.54 0.85
N VAL A 100 -0.34 4.40 1.69
CA VAL A 100 0.90 5.10 1.38
C VAL A 100 2.05 4.11 1.23
N ARG A 101 2.17 3.15 2.14
CA ARG A 101 3.16 2.07 2.04
C ARG A 101 2.99 1.22 0.79
N ASP A 102 1.75 0.81 0.48
CA ASP A 102 1.46 -0.03 -0.69
C ASP A 102 1.72 0.74 -1.99
N LEU A 103 1.47 2.06 -2.01
CA LEU A 103 1.85 2.95 -3.10
C LEU A 103 3.37 3.01 -3.29
N LEU A 104 4.13 3.21 -2.21
CA LEU A 104 5.59 3.25 -2.25
C LEU A 104 6.20 1.91 -2.70
N ALA A 105 5.60 0.78 -2.32
CA ALA A 105 6.02 -0.54 -2.77
C ALA A 105 5.88 -0.74 -4.29
N LEU A 106 5.01 0.02 -4.97
CA LEU A 106 4.91 -0.02 -6.42
C LEU A 106 6.08 0.72 -7.10
N GLU A 107 6.70 1.71 -6.44
CA GLU A 107 7.87 2.41 -6.99
C GLU A 107 9.13 1.51 -6.95
N GLU A 108 9.18 0.61 -5.96
CA GLU A 108 10.35 -0.20 -5.63
C GLU A 108 10.07 -1.67 -5.95
N THR A 109 10.38 -2.08 -7.19
CA THR A 109 10.03 -3.40 -7.75
C THR A 109 10.44 -4.61 -6.90
N ASN A 110 11.49 -4.47 -6.08
CA ASN A 110 12.03 -5.52 -5.21
C ASN A 110 11.80 -5.24 -3.70
N ALA A 111 10.99 -4.25 -3.35
CA ALA A 111 10.71 -3.96 -1.95
C ALA A 111 9.93 -5.10 -1.28
N GLN A 112 10.38 -5.48 -0.09
CA GLN A 112 9.66 -6.39 0.79
C GLN A 112 8.80 -5.57 1.74
N VAL A 113 7.48 -5.78 1.69
CA VAL A 113 6.54 -5.10 2.58
C VAL A 113 6.35 -5.88 3.87
N GLU A 114 6.35 -5.21 5.02
CA GLU A 114 6.22 -5.85 6.35
C GLU A 114 7.31 -6.91 6.58
N ALA A 115 8.57 -6.55 6.26
CA ALA A 115 9.72 -7.42 6.40
C ALA A 115 10.06 -7.66 7.88
N HIS A 116 10.16 -8.92 8.28
CA HIS A 116 10.34 -9.29 9.68
C HIS A 116 11.77 -9.06 10.18
N THR A 117 11.88 -8.58 11.42
CA THR A 117 13.10 -8.48 12.21
C THR A 117 12.81 -8.94 13.64
N PRO A 118 13.82 -9.27 14.47
CA PRO A 118 13.60 -9.62 15.88
C PRO A 118 12.90 -8.54 16.71
N VAL A 119 12.92 -7.27 16.27
CA VAL A 119 12.35 -6.12 17.00
C VAL A 119 11.07 -5.57 16.34
N GLY A 120 10.52 -6.26 15.35
CA GLY A 120 9.26 -5.88 14.69
C GLY A 120 9.30 -6.04 13.18
N PHE A 121 8.41 -5.33 12.49
CA PHE A 121 8.25 -5.42 11.04
C PHE A 121 8.58 -4.07 10.40
N ILE A 122 9.53 -4.08 9.47
CA ILE A 122 9.86 -2.93 8.63
C ILE A 122 8.71 -2.72 7.65
N ASP A 123 8.24 -1.48 7.51
CA ASP A 123 7.19 -1.16 6.53
C ASP A 123 7.61 -1.52 5.11
N LEU A 124 8.75 -0.99 4.63
CA LEU A 124 9.37 -1.40 3.36
C LEU A 124 10.86 -1.61 3.52
N LEU A 125 11.32 -2.80 3.17
CA LEU A 125 12.73 -3.10 3.00
C LEU A 125 13.06 -3.11 1.51
N CYS A 126 13.75 -2.08 1.04
CA CYS A 126 14.23 -1.98 -0.33
C CYS A 126 15.66 -2.54 -0.43
N SER A 127 16.21 -2.61 -1.65
CA SER A 127 17.56 -3.11 -1.91
C SER A 127 18.67 -2.33 -1.19
N THR A 128 18.43 -1.04 -0.91
CA THR A 128 19.43 -0.14 -0.31
C THR A 128 18.88 0.70 0.85
N SER A 129 17.63 0.51 1.25
CA SER A 129 17.01 1.35 2.28
C SER A 129 16.03 0.59 3.17
N VAL A 130 15.91 1.05 4.41
CA VAL A 130 14.87 0.69 5.37
C VAL A 130 13.93 1.87 5.48
N VAL A 131 12.66 1.67 5.15
CA VAL A 131 11.64 2.73 5.13
C VAL A 131 10.60 2.45 6.20
N GLU A 132 10.32 3.46 7.03
CA GLU A 132 9.17 3.49 7.95
C GLU A 132 8.18 4.55 7.49
N VAL A 133 6.90 4.18 7.38
CA VAL A 133 5.82 5.06 6.92
C VAL A 133 4.94 5.45 8.10
N LYS A 134 4.72 6.75 8.32
CA LYS A 134 3.85 7.20 9.42
C LYS A 134 3.10 8.48 9.13
N HIS A 135 1.97 8.64 9.79
CA HIS A 135 1.36 9.95 9.89
C HIS A 135 2.33 10.92 10.60
N LEU A 136 2.43 12.16 10.11
CA LEU A 136 3.34 13.19 10.59
C LEU A 136 3.26 13.41 12.11
N SER A 137 2.06 13.34 12.72
CA SER A 137 1.93 13.49 14.18
C SER A 137 2.60 12.38 15.01
N LYS A 138 2.98 11.27 14.38
CA LYS A 138 3.63 10.11 15.02
C LYS A 138 5.10 9.98 14.62
N TRP A 139 5.72 11.03 14.07
CA TRP A 139 7.08 10.99 13.54
C TRP A 139 8.14 10.47 14.53
N LYS A 140 8.05 10.79 15.82
CA LYS A 140 8.99 10.30 16.85
C LYS A 140 8.92 8.77 17.03
N GLN A 141 7.73 8.20 16.96
CA GLN A 141 7.54 6.75 17.06
C GLN A 141 8.21 6.07 15.88
N ALA A 142 7.93 6.57 14.67
CA ALA A 142 8.49 6.04 13.44
C ALA A 142 10.01 6.25 13.33
N LEU A 143 10.54 7.35 13.85
CA LEU A 143 11.98 7.58 13.97
C LEU A 143 12.64 6.52 14.87
N GLY A 144 12.04 6.23 16.03
CA GLY A 144 12.54 5.16 16.91
C GLY A 144 12.52 3.79 16.22
N GLN A 145 11.43 3.49 15.50
CA GLN A 145 11.29 2.24 14.75
C GLN A 145 12.34 2.10 13.64
N VAL A 146 12.51 3.11 12.77
CA VAL A 146 13.48 3.03 11.67
C VAL A 146 14.92 2.91 12.20
N LEU A 147 15.26 3.57 13.29
CA LEU A 147 16.56 3.44 13.94
C LEU A 147 16.79 2.02 14.48
N ALA A 148 15.78 1.45 15.17
CA ALA A 148 15.86 0.09 15.70
C ALA A 148 16.02 -0.94 14.58
N TYR A 149 15.20 -0.86 13.52
CA TYR A 149 15.26 -1.78 12.38
C TYR A 149 16.59 -1.69 11.63
N SER A 150 17.15 -0.48 11.50
CA SER A 150 18.39 -0.26 10.74
C SER A 150 19.61 -0.93 11.36
N THR A 151 19.56 -1.35 12.64
CA THR A 151 20.63 -2.13 13.28
C THR A 151 20.86 -3.48 12.60
N TYR A 152 19.81 -4.07 11.99
CA TYR A 152 19.88 -5.32 11.24
C TYR A 152 20.30 -5.11 9.77
N TYR A 153 20.34 -3.87 9.30
CA TYR A 153 20.66 -3.49 7.92
C TYR A 153 21.65 -2.32 7.89
N PRO A 154 22.88 -2.47 8.43
CA PRO A 154 23.79 -1.34 8.69
C PRO A 154 24.27 -0.61 7.44
N LYS A 155 24.18 -1.24 6.26
CA LYS A 155 24.54 -0.65 4.96
C LYS A 155 23.37 0.07 4.28
N HIS A 156 22.15 -0.08 4.80
CA HIS A 156 20.96 0.53 4.19
C HIS A 156 20.80 1.97 4.70
N SER A 157 20.35 2.86 3.81
CA SER A 157 19.91 4.18 4.23
C SER A 157 18.61 4.09 5.03
N LYS A 158 18.43 5.00 5.98
CA LYS A 158 17.24 5.06 6.83
C LYS A 158 16.32 6.11 6.26
N ILE A 159 15.09 5.74 5.96
CA ILE A 159 14.11 6.65 5.37
C ILE A 159 12.90 6.72 6.29
N LEU A 160 12.58 7.92 6.74
CA LEU A 160 11.33 8.21 7.42
C LEU A 160 10.37 8.86 6.41
N HIS A 161 9.31 8.16 6.02
CA HIS A 161 8.31 8.66 5.10
C HIS A 161 7.07 9.12 5.86
N LEU A 162 6.90 10.43 5.99
CA LEU A 162 5.78 11.03 6.70
C LEU A 162 4.66 11.45 5.76
N TYR A 163 3.42 11.20 6.16
CA TYR A 163 2.25 11.69 5.43
C TYR A 163 1.33 12.54 6.31
N SER A 164 0.60 13.47 5.70
CA SER A 164 -0.42 14.28 6.39
C SER A 164 -1.52 14.73 5.44
N SER A 165 -2.73 14.93 5.95
CA SER A 165 -3.83 15.48 5.16
C SER A 165 -3.67 16.98 4.92
N GLY A 166 -4.01 17.44 3.71
CA GLY A 166 -4.10 18.86 3.33
C GLY A 166 -2.92 19.39 2.51
N ILE A 167 -3.15 20.49 1.79
CA ILE A 167 -2.12 21.28 1.11
C ILE A 167 -1.64 22.33 2.10
N GLY A 168 -0.36 22.29 2.42
CA GLY A 168 0.29 23.20 3.33
C GLY A 168 1.52 22.52 3.86
N SER A 169 2.68 23.14 3.68
CA SER A 169 3.88 22.76 4.41
C SER A 169 3.53 22.87 5.89
N ARG A 170 3.18 21.76 6.52
CA ARG A 170 3.43 21.71 7.96
C ARG A 170 4.92 21.94 8.07
N ASP A 171 5.29 22.90 8.89
CA ASP A 171 6.69 23.13 9.17
C ASP A 171 7.26 21.81 9.71
N ILE A 172 8.09 21.18 8.87
CA ILE A 172 8.79 19.94 9.19
C ILE A 172 10.27 20.21 9.46
N GLU A 173 10.65 21.48 9.66
CA GLU A 173 12.05 21.88 9.86
C GLU A 173 12.67 21.22 11.08
N GLU A 174 11.94 21.17 12.20
CA GLU A 174 12.40 20.49 13.41
C GLU A 174 12.62 18.99 13.16
N GLN A 175 11.68 18.32 12.48
CA GLN A 175 11.76 16.91 12.12
C GLN A 175 12.94 16.67 11.18
N MET A 176 13.13 17.53 10.17
CA MET A 176 14.27 17.48 9.26
C MET A 176 15.58 17.64 10.02
N PHE A 177 15.67 18.62 10.93
CA PHE A 177 16.85 18.87 11.74
C PHE A 177 17.22 17.63 12.57
N VAL A 178 16.24 17.05 13.28
CA VAL A 178 16.47 15.84 14.09
C VAL A 178 16.85 14.64 13.21
N CYS A 179 16.13 14.40 12.11
CA CYS A 179 16.42 13.28 11.21
C CYS A 179 17.82 13.38 10.59
N ARG A 180 18.25 14.58 10.16
CA ARG A 180 19.60 14.81 9.62
C ARG A 180 20.69 14.48 10.65
N ASN A 181 20.53 14.93 11.90
CA ASN A 181 21.47 14.63 12.98
C ASN A 181 21.57 13.13 13.30
N LEU A 182 20.54 12.35 12.96
CA LEU A 182 20.48 10.90 13.16
C LEU A 182 20.77 10.10 11.88
N ASN A 183 21.19 10.78 10.81
CA ASN A 183 21.43 10.20 9.49
C ASN A 183 20.21 9.40 8.97
N VAL A 184 19.06 10.07 8.98
CA VAL A 184 17.77 9.60 8.47
C VAL A 184 17.29 10.58 7.38
N ASP A 185 17.00 10.07 6.18
CA ASP A 185 16.36 10.82 5.10
C ASP A 185 14.87 11.01 5.42
N LEU A 186 14.42 12.26 5.47
CA LEU A 186 13.01 12.59 5.73
C LEU A 186 12.31 12.89 4.41
N ARG A 187 11.27 12.13 4.12
CA ARG A 187 10.36 12.36 2.98
C ARG A 187 8.98 12.72 3.49
N HIS A 188 8.33 13.67 2.83
CA HIS A 188 6.96 14.06 3.17
C HIS A 188 6.05 13.94 1.96
N GLN A 189 4.83 13.45 2.19
CA GLN A 189 3.78 13.36 1.18
C GLN A 189 2.45 13.90 1.71
N ALA A 190 1.92 14.91 1.03
CA ALA A 190 0.58 15.42 1.31
C ALA A 190 -0.49 14.48 0.73
N ILE A 191 -1.51 14.18 1.54
CA ILE A 191 -2.71 13.46 1.12
C ILE A 191 -3.85 14.46 0.90
N LEU A 192 -4.40 14.44 -0.30
CA LEU A 192 -5.38 15.38 -0.84
C LEU A 192 -6.74 14.70 -1.05
N SER A 193 -7.78 15.53 -1.17
CA SER A 193 -9.08 15.08 -1.65
C SER A 193 -9.06 14.85 -3.17
N SER A 194 -9.99 14.02 -3.65
CA SER A 194 -10.31 13.88 -5.06
C SER A 194 -11.80 13.61 -5.23
N ALA A 195 -12.28 13.49 -6.46
CA ALA A 195 -13.65 13.08 -6.76
C ALA A 195 -14.06 11.74 -6.11
N HIS A 196 -13.08 10.89 -5.76
CA HIS A 196 -13.35 9.60 -5.10
C HIS A 196 -13.58 9.72 -3.59
N GLY A 197 -13.20 10.83 -2.97
CA GLY A 197 -13.41 11.09 -1.55
C GLY A 197 -12.31 11.92 -0.87
N PRO A 198 -12.48 12.26 0.41
CA PRO A 198 -11.44 12.91 1.19
C PRO A 198 -10.24 11.97 1.38
N ALA A 199 -9.02 12.52 1.38
CA ALA A 199 -7.78 11.77 1.58
C ALA A 199 -7.59 10.59 0.61
N SER A 200 -7.95 10.77 -0.65
CA SER A 200 -7.97 9.71 -1.67
C SER A 200 -6.83 9.82 -2.69
N ARG A 201 -6.00 10.86 -2.62
CA ARG A 201 -4.95 11.13 -3.61
C ARG A 201 -3.67 11.63 -2.95
N VAL A 202 -2.51 11.34 -3.53
CA VAL A 202 -1.23 11.97 -3.19
C VAL A 202 -0.94 13.17 -4.08
N GLU A 203 -0.29 14.20 -3.52
CA GLU A 203 0.06 15.42 -4.28
C GLU A 203 0.97 15.13 -5.48
N ARG A 204 1.98 14.29 -5.30
CA ARG A 204 2.89 13.84 -6.37
C ARG A 204 2.65 12.36 -6.63
N PRO A 205 2.10 11.98 -7.79
CA PRO A 205 1.98 10.58 -8.20
C PRO A 205 3.34 9.91 -8.26
N VAL A 206 3.33 8.60 -8.12
CA VAL A 206 4.52 7.75 -8.26
C VAL A 206 5.19 8.01 -9.60
N LYS A 207 6.47 8.40 -9.56
CA LYS A 207 7.29 8.46 -10.78
C LYS A 207 7.79 7.06 -11.06
N TRP A 208 7.12 6.34 -11.95
CA TRP A 208 7.71 5.15 -12.53
C TRP A 208 9.02 5.58 -13.22
N LEU A 209 10.15 5.02 -12.79
CA LEU A 209 11.30 4.89 -13.69
C LEU A 209 10.74 4.24 -14.94
N SER A 210 10.70 5.00 -16.03
CA SER A 210 10.18 4.54 -17.30
C SER A 210 10.75 3.17 -17.59
N LEU A 211 9.89 2.15 -17.67
CA LEU A 211 10.17 0.88 -18.35
C LEU A 211 10.42 1.23 -19.83
N LYS A 212 11.57 1.82 -20.12
CA LYS A 212 12.09 1.96 -21.48
C LYS A 212 13.15 0.88 -21.65
N LYS A 213 12.78 -0.07 -22.51
CA LYS A 213 13.60 -1.04 -23.23
C LYS A 213 14.11 -2.25 -22.44
N CYS A 214 13.23 -3.24 -22.31
CA CYS A 214 13.61 -4.61 -22.68
C CYS A 214 12.86 -4.94 -23.98
N GLN A 215 13.31 -4.36 -25.10
CA GLN A 215 13.15 -5.01 -26.39
C GLN A 215 14.39 -5.88 -26.57
N ALA A 216 14.12 -7.16 -26.82
CA ALA A 216 15.08 -8.19 -27.10
C ALA A 216 16.09 -7.72 -28.16
N THR A 217 17.37 -7.86 -27.84
CA THR A 217 18.40 -8.11 -28.84
C THR A 217 18.79 -9.57 -28.67
N SER A 218 18.30 -10.38 -29.60
CA SER A 218 18.74 -11.72 -29.93
C SER A 218 18.58 -11.85 -31.44
#